data_AF-A0A5J4RLH1-F1
#
_entry.id   AF-A0A5J4RLH1-F1
#
_cell.length_a   1.000
_cell.length_b   1.000
_cell.length_c   1.000
_cell.angle_alpha   90.00
_cell.angle_beta   90.00
_cell.angle_gamma   90.00
#
_symmetry.space_group_name_H-M   'P 1'
#
loop_
_entity.id
_entity.type
_entity.pdbx_description
1 polymer ?
#
loop_
_entity_poly.entity_id
_entity_poly.type
_entity_poly.pdbx_seq_one_letter_code
_entity_poly.pdbx_strand_id
1 'polypeptide(L)'
;MSQCANAIKYSSAYDDFKMNGDYNAEDTDKPINITMPYWTAKVESYIEQDQKKNRDSSKNVTIGDYEYFKELFEKQRCYICNCKFTWKNRPTLDRINNELGHSKDNEIQLIETVTNDTNELGCVLTIKIKLNHMRHHMF
;
A
#
# COMPACT_ATOMS: atom_id res chain seq x y z
N MET A 1 -17.34 13.33 19.32
CA MET A 1 -17.78 11.91 19.26
C MET A 1 -17.86 11.48 17.79
N SER A 2 -16.80 10.93 17.21
CA SER A 2 -16.86 10.24 15.90
C SER A 2 -15.94 9.02 15.78
N GLN A 3 -15.12 8.74 16.80
CA GLN A 3 -14.18 7.62 16.79
C GLN A 3 -14.90 6.25 16.82
N CYS A 4 -16.10 6.18 17.39
CA CYS A 4 -16.83 4.91 17.54
C CYS A 4 -17.53 4.46 16.24
N ALA A 5 -17.97 5.38 15.38
CA ALA A 5 -18.69 5.02 14.15
C ALA A 5 -17.76 4.32 13.13
N ASN A 6 -16.51 4.78 13.04
CA ASN A 6 -15.49 4.14 12.22
C ASN A 6 -15.12 2.76 12.79
N ALA A 7 -14.88 2.65 14.10
CA ALA A 7 -14.53 1.38 14.75
C ALA A 7 -15.58 0.27 14.51
N ILE A 8 -16.88 0.61 14.60
CA ILE A 8 -17.98 -0.33 14.36
C ILE A 8 -18.04 -0.73 12.87
N LYS A 9 -17.87 0.22 11.94
CA LYS A 9 -17.90 -0.06 10.48
C LYS A 9 -16.77 -0.99 10.04
N TYR A 10 -15.59 -0.87 10.64
CA TYR A 10 -14.45 -1.73 10.31
C TYR A 10 -14.53 -3.09 11.00
N SER A 11 -15.14 -3.18 12.20
CA SER A 11 -15.31 -4.43 12.96
C SER A 11 -15.90 -5.57 12.13
N SER A 12 -17.04 -5.35 11.49
CA SER A 12 -17.72 -6.40 10.69
C SER A 12 -16.90 -6.82 9.47
N ALA A 13 -16.08 -5.93 8.93
CA ALA A 13 -15.22 -6.22 7.79
C ALA A 13 -13.91 -6.94 8.18
N TYR A 14 -13.53 -6.98 9.47
CA TYR A 14 -12.49 -7.88 9.98
C TYR A 14 -12.98 -9.33 9.99
N ASP A 15 -14.23 -9.56 10.36
CA ASP A 15 -14.80 -10.91 10.50
C ASP A 15 -14.84 -11.66 9.14
N ASP A 16 -15.16 -10.91 8.08
CA ASP A 16 -15.22 -11.43 6.71
C ASP A 16 -13.87 -11.36 5.97
N PHE A 17 -12.84 -10.77 6.57
CA PHE A 17 -11.52 -10.66 5.93
C PHE A 17 -10.83 -12.03 5.86
N LYS A 18 -10.40 -12.39 4.65
CA LYS A 18 -9.57 -13.56 4.35
C LYS A 18 -8.27 -13.06 3.76
N MET A 19 -7.15 -13.41 4.39
CA MET A 19 -5.81 -13.00 3.92
C MET A 19 -5.51 -13.43 2.47
N ASN A 20 -6.09 -14.55 2.04
CA ASN A 20 -6.01 -15.06 0.66
C ASN A 20 -7.39 -15.10 0.00
N GLY A 21 -8.31 -14.22 0.43
CA GLY A 21 -9.61 -14.10 -0.20
C GLY A 21 -9.43 -13.69 -1.66
N ASP A 22 -10.09 -14.39 -2.57
CA ASP A 22 -10.13 -13.98 -3.97
C ASP A 22 -11.11 -12.82 -4.11
N TYR A 23 -10.61 -11.63 -3.77
CA TYR A 23 -11.33 -10.39 -3.98
C TYR A 23 -11.25 -10.05 -5.46
N ASN A 24 -12.08 -10.73 -6.25
CA ASN A 24 -12.25 -10.55 -7.69
C ASN A 24 -12.69 -9.11 -8.00
N ALA A 25 -11.75 -8.16 -7.97
CA ALA A 25 -11.91 -6.87 -8.59
C ALA A 25 -11.74 -7.08 -10.09
N GLU A 26 -12.79 -6.81 -10.87
CA GLU A 26 -12.71 -6.93 -12.33
C GLU A 26 -11.55 -6.12 -12.88
N ASP A 27 -10.67 -6.82 -13.57
CA ASP A 27 -9.34 -6.37 -13.92
C ASP A 27 -9.30 -5.77 -15.34
N THR A 28 -10.33 -4.99 -15.65
CA THR A 28 -10.56 -4.38 -16.98
C THR A 28 -9.76 -3.10 -17.19
N ASP A 29 -9.30 -2.49 -16.10
CA ASP A 29 -8.48 -1.29 -16.12
C ASP A 29 -7.07 -1.59 -16.65
N LYS A 30 -6.50 -0.62 -17.36
CA LYS A 30 -5.13 -0.72 -17.88
C LYS A 30 -4.12 -0.79 -16.72
N PRO A 31 -3.03 -1.57 -16.85
CA PRO A 31 -1.92 -1.54 -15.91
C PRO A 31 -1.43 -0.11 -15.68
N ILE A 32 -0.98 0.18 -14.46
CA ILE A 32 -0.41 1.49 -14.16
C ILE A 32 0.83 1.75 -15.03
N ASN A 33 0.98 2.98 -15.47
CA ASN A 33 2.21 3.48 -16.09
C ASN A 33 2.71 4.63 -15.22
N ILE A 34 3.55 4.31 -14.22
CA ILE A 34 4.10 5.33 -13.33
C ILE A 34 5.06 6.23 -14.11
N THR A 35 5.01 7.52 -13.82
CA THR A 35 5.90 8.51 -14.43
C THR A 35 7.07 8.81 -13.50
N MET A 36 8.20 9.28 -14.05
CA MET A 36 9.35 9.69 -13.23
C MET A 36 8.97 10.71 -12.14
N PRO A 37 8.16 11.76 -12.41
CA PRO A 37 7.72 12.68 -11.35
C PRO A 37 6.90 12.01 -10.24
N TYR A 38 6.04 11.05 -10.58
CA TYR A 38 5.28 10.29 -9.59
C TYR A 38 6.23 9.47 -8.70
N TRP A 39 7.22 8.81 -9.29
CA TRP A 39 8.22 8.04 -8.56
C TRP A 39 9.08 8.93 -7.66
N THR A 40 9.55 10.08 -8.14
CA THR A 40 10.30 11.05 -7.34
C THR A 40 9.53 11.47 -6.10
N ALA A 41 8.25 11.85 -6.26
CA ALA A 41 7.41 12.26 -5.14
C ALA A 41 7.21 11.12 -4.11
N LYS A 42 7.13 9.86 -4.56
CA LYS A 42 7.06 8.70 -3.67
C LYS A 42 8.36 8.51 -2.89
N VAL A 43 9.51 8.53 -3.57
CA VAL A 43 10.83 8.38 -2.92
C VAL A 43 11.04 9.47 -1.87
N GLU A 44 10.71 10.73 -2.19
CA GLU A 44 10.77 11.85 -1.23
C GLU A 44 9.89 11.59 -0.01
N SER A 45 8.65 11.13 -0.21
CA SER A 45 7.75 10.78 0.90
C SER A 45 8.28 9.66 1.78
N TYR A 46 8.92 8.62 1.21
CA TYR A 46 9.53 7.54 1.97
C TYR A 46 10.71 8.03 2.82
N ILE A 47 11.55 8.90 2.25
CA ILE A 47 12.66 9.53 2.97
C ILE A 47 12.15 10.36 4.15
N GLU A 48 11.11 11.18 3.96
CA GLU A 48 10.53 11.98 5.03
C GLU A 48 9.97 11.11 6.17
N GLN A 49 9.31 10.00 5.83
CA GLN A 49 8.77 9.05 6.81
C GLN A 49 9.86 8.40 7.67
N ASP A 50 10.99 8.03 7.04
CA ASP A 50 12.12 7.42 7.72
C ASP A 50 12.90 8.44 8.56
N GLN A 51 13.11 9.66 8.05
CA GLN A 51 13.71 10.76 8.79
C GLN A 51 12.91 11.11 10.04
N LYS A 52 11.57 11.20 9.94
CA LYS A 52 10.69 11.49 11.07
C LYS A 52 10.79 10.45 12.19
N LYS A 53 11.26 9.24 11.87
CA LYS A 53 11.42 8.11 12.79
C LYS A 53 12.88 7.81 13.10
N ASN A 54 13.82 8.65 12.66
CA ASN A 54 15.27 8.48 12.81
C ASN A 54 15.77 7.09 12.33
N ARG A 55 15.21 6.59 11.23
CA ARG A 55 15.66 5.31 10.64
C ARG A 55 16.87 5.52 9.74
N ASP A 56 17.69 4.48 9.62
CA ASP A 56 18.79 4.46 8.65
C ASP A 56 18.24 4.48 7.22
N SER A 57 18.67 5.48 6.45
CA SER A 57 18.30 5.68 5.05
C SER A 57 19.43 5.32 4.07
N SER A 58 20.56 4.77 4.56
CA SER A 58 21.74 4.46 3.75
C SER A 58 21.47 3.51 2.59
N LYS A 59 20.45 2.65 2.71
CA LYS A 59 20.03 1.65 1.72
C LYS A 59 18.65 1.92 1.16
N ASN A 60 18.14 3.15 1.30
CA ASN A 60 16.79 3.44 0.86
C ASN A 60 16.64 3.34 -0.67
N VAL A 61 15.42 3.07 -1.11
CA VAL A 61 15.01 3.21 -2.51
C VAL A 61 15.33 4.61 -2.99
N THR A 62 15.82 4.69 -4.23
CA THR A 62 16.28 5.92 -4.83
C THR A 62 15.51 6.22 -6.11
N ILE A 63 15.63 7.47 -6.60
CA ILE A 63 15.07 7.85 -7.90
C ILE A 63 15.63 6.96 -9.03
N GLY A 64 16.88 6.50 -8.90
CA GLY A 64 17.53 5.59 -9.86
C GLY A 64 16.90 4.21 -9.98
N ASP A 65 16.04 3.83 -9.03
CA ASP A 65 15.33 2.54 -9.04
C ASP A 65 14.03 2.57 -9.86
N TYR A 66 13.76 3.67 -10.57
CA TYR A 66 12.54 3.91 -11.33
C TYR A 66 12.17 2.75 -12.27
N GLU A 67 13.08 2.31 -13.14
CA GLU A 67 12.76 1.26 -14.13
C GLU A 67 12.41 -0.07 -13.45
N TYR A 68 13.08 -0.41 -12.36
CA TYR A 68 12.78 -1.60 -11.57
C TYR A 68 11.36 -1.53 -11.00
N PHE A 69 11.00 -0.42 -10.35
CA PHE A 69 9.67 -0.29 -9.74
C PHE A 69 8.55 -0.09 -10.75
N LYS A 70 8.84 0.52 -11.90
CA LYS A 70 7.90 0.61 -13.02
C LYS A 70 7.53 -0.78 -13.53
N GLU A 71 8.52 -1.60 -13.83
CA GLU A 71 8.30 -2.98 -14.26
C GLU A 71 7.61 -3.82 -13.16
N LEU A 72 8.01 -3.62 -11.89
CA LEU A 72 7.39 -4.29 -10.75
C LEU A 72 5.89 -4.01 -10.67
N PHE A 73 5.47 -2.74 -10.74
CA PHE A 73 4.05 -2.39 -10.64
C PHE A 73 3.24 -2.74 -11.89
N GLU A 74 3.87 -2.84 -13.06
CA GLU A 74 3.21 -3.30 -14.29
C GLU A 74 2.93 -4.81 -14.26
N LYS A 75 3.85 -5.61 -13.69
CA LYS A 75 3.79 -7.08 -13.73
C LYS A 75 3.20 -7.71 -12.47
N GLN A 76 3.40 -7.09 -11.32
CA GLN A 76 2.98 -7.64 -10.03
C GLN A 76 1.60 -7.14 -9.63
N ARG A 77 1.04 -7.82 -8.65
CA ARG A 77 -0.24 -7.48 -8.00
C ARG A 77 0.02 -7.05 -6.57
N CYS A 78 -0.98 -6.40 -5.97
CA CYS A 78 -0.98 -6.06 -4.57
C CYS A 78 -0.79 -7.32 -3.71
N TYR A 79 0.19 -7.29 -2.80
CA TYR A 79 0.50 -8.44 -1.95
C TYR A 79 -0.67 -8.89 -1.07
N ILE A 80 -1.54 -7.96 -0.64
CA ILE A 80 -2.65 -8.26 0.27
C ILE A 80 -3.93 -8.72 -0.45
N CYS A 81 -4.32 -8.04 -1.53
CA CYS A 81 -5.62 -8.25 -2.17
C CYS A 81 -5.54 -8.84 -3.58
N ASN A 82 -4.33 -9.05 -4.11
CA ASN A 82 -4.08 -9.60 -5.44
C ASN A 82 -4.66 -8.78 -6.61
N CYS A 83 -5.15 -7.54 -6.38
CA CYS A 83 -5.58 -6.65 -7.44
C CYS A 83 -4.38 -6.08 -8.22
N LYS A 84 -4.57 -5.77 -9.51
CA LYS A 84 -3.57 -5.04 -10.30
C LYS A 84 -3.43 -3.60 -9.83
N PHE A 85 -2.24 -3.06 -10.02
CA PHE A 85 -1.98 -1.65 -9.87
C PHE A 85 -2.49 -0.89 -11.09
N THR A 86 -3.31 0.13 -10.82
CA THR A 86 -3.92 1.01 -11.82
C THR A 86 -3.94 2.45 -11.27
N TRP A 87 -4.41 3.42 -12.05
CA TRP A 87 -4.56 4.78 -11.50
C TRP A 87 -5.64 4.93 -10.43
N LYS A 88 -6.61 4.00 -10.38
CA LYS A 88 -7.56 3.84 -9.27
C LYS A 88 -6.91 3.09 -8.11
N ASN A 89 -6.20 2.00 -8.43
CA ASN A 89 -5.47 1.16 -7.49
C ASN A 89 -3.98 1.55 -7.46
N ARG A 90 -3.69 2.79 -7.03
CA ARG A 90 -2.33 3.33 -7.09
C ARG A 90 -1.38 2.49 -6.23
N PRO A 91 -0.13 2.23 -6.64
CA PRO A 91 0.80 1.47 -5.83
C PRO A 91 1.40 2.33 -4.71
N THR A 92 1.79 1.65 -3.64
CA THR A 92 2.72 2.15 -2.63
C THR A 92 3.59 1.00 -2.16
N LEU A 93 4.83 1.32 -1.80
CA LEU A 93 5.69 0.43 -1.05
C LEU A 93 5.41 0.63 0.44
N ASP A 94 5.33 -0.48 1.18
CA ASP A 94 5.27 -0.50 2.64
C ASP A 94 6.31 -1.47 3.20
N ARG A 95 6.73 -1.23 4.44
CA ARG A 95 7.89 -1.92 5.02
C ARG A 95 7.49 -3.28 5.60
N ILE A 96 8.32 -4.30 5.34
CA ILE A 96 8.20 -5.63 5.97
C ILE A 96 8.58 -5.53 7.44
N ASN A 97 9.75 -4.92 7.72
CA ASN A 97 10.20 -4.60 9.06
C ASN A 97 10.14 -3.08 9.29
N ASN A 98 9.29 -2.66 10.23
CA ASN A 98 9.05 -1.26 10.55
C ASN A 98 10.22 -0.55 11.27
N GLU A 99 11.17 -1.30 11.80
CA GLU A 99 12.39 -0.76 12.42
C GLU A 99 13.45 -0.40 11.36
N LEU A 100 13.34 -0.97 10.16
CA LEU A 100 14.23 -0.68 9.04
C LEU A 100 13.64 0.38 8.11
N GLY A 101 14.51 1.07 7.38
CA GLY A 101 14.13 2.03 6.35
C GLY A 101 13.59 1.37 5.08
N HIS A 102 13.16 2.23 4.14
CA HIS A 102 12.57 1.79 2.89
C HIS A 102 13.60 1.25 1.89
N SER A 103 13.98 -0.03 1.96
CA SER A 103 14.98 -0.66 1.07
C SER A 103 14.37 -1.75 0.20
N LYS A 104 14.96 -2.04 -0.98
CA LYS A 104 14.40 -3.01 -1.94
C LYS A 104 14.05 -4.38 -1.35
N ASP A 105 14.84 -4.85 -0.38
CA ASP A 105 14.65 -6.15 0.28
C ASP A 105 13.69 -6.09 1.48
N ASN A 106 13.24 -4.89 1.87
CA ASN A 106 12.36 -4.62 2.99
C ASN A 106 11.00 -4.05 2.56
N GLU A 107 10.67 -4.03 1.26
CA GLU A 107 9.40 -3.47 0.77
C GLU A 107 8.43 -4.55 0.29
N ILE A 108 7.14 -4.31 0.54
CA ILE A 108 6.00 -4.98 -0.09
C ILE A 108 5.17 -3.98 -0.88
N GLN A 109 4.75 -4.38 -2.07
CA GLN A 109 3.90 -3.59 -2.96
C GLN A 109 2.42 -3.73 -2.58
N LEU A 110 1.84 -2.62 -2.15
CA LEU A 110 0.45 -2.50 -1.70
C LEU A 110 -0.29 -1.45 -2.55
N ILE A 111 -1.62 -1.49 -2.52
CA ILE A 111 -2.42 -0.42 -3.11
C ILE A 111 -2.54 0.71 -2.09
N GLU A 112 -2.13 1.91 -2.50
CA GLU A 112 -2.36 3.17 -1.83
C GLU A 112 -3.86 3.44 -1.75
N THR A 113 -4.36 3.55 -0.53
CA THR A 113 -5.78 3.76 -0.27
C THR A 113 -6.19 5.18 -0.67
N VAL A 114 -6.67 5.37 -1.90
CA VAL A 114 -7.39 6.58 -2.29
C VAL A 114 -8.69 6.21 -2.99
N THR A 115 -9.70 5.82 -2.23
CA THR A 115 -11.07 6.07 -2.67
C THR A 115 -11.84 6.71 -1.51
N ASN A 116 -12.25 7.96 -1.74
CA ASN A 116 -13.37 8.60 -1.05
C ASN A 116 -14.71 8.09 -1.59
N ASP A 117 -14.69 7.14 -2.52
CA ASP A 117 -15.88 6.54 -3.11
C ASP A 117 -16.40 5.42 -2.22
N THR A 118 -17.60 5.65 -1.69
CA THR A 118 -18.32 4.75 -0.79
C THR A 118 -18.79 3.45 -1.44
N ASN A 119 -18.44 3.18 -2.70
CA ASN A 119 -19.03 2.08 -3.49
C ASN A 119 -18.05 1.02 -4.01
N GLU A 120 -16.72 1.17 -3.84
CA GLU A 120 -15.72 0.14 -4.20
C GLU A 120 -15.12 -0.55 -2.95
N LEU A 121 -16.00 -0.92 -2.03
CA LEU A 121 -15.66 -1.17 -0.61
C LEU A 121 -14.92 -2.48 -0.30
N GLY A 122 -14.85 -3.46 -1.21
CA GLY A 122 -14.26 -4.77 -0.89
C GLY A 122 -12.77 -4.70 -0.56
N CYS A 123 -11.93 -4.47 -1.57
CA CYS A 123 -10.47 -4.52 -1.42
C CYS A 123 -9.91 -3.36 -0.58
N VAL A 124 -10.49 -2.16 -0.72
CA VAL A 124 -9.99 -0.93 -0.07
C VAL A 124 -10.25 -0.94 1.44
N LEU A 125 -11.42 -1.44 1.88
CA LEU A 125 -11.75 -1.57 3.30
C LEU A 125 -10.85 -2.61 3.97
N THR A 126 -10.64 -3.73 3.29
CA THR A 126 -9.73 -4.81 3.68
C THR A 126 -8.28 -4.36 3.86
N ILE A 127 -7.73 -3.52 2.96
CA ILE A 127 -6.37 -2.99 3.10
C ILE A 127 -6.26 -2.01 4.29
N LYS A 128 -7.26 -1.12 4.48
CA LYS A 128 -7.30 -0.18 5.63
C LYS A 128 -7.35 -0.91 6.98
N ILE A 129 -8.13 -1.99 7.03
CA ILE A 129 -8.28 -2.90 8.17
C ILE A 129 -6.93 -3.56 8.49
N LYS A 130 -6.23 -4.12 7.51
CA LYS A 130 -4.94 -4.75 7.75
C LYS A 130 -3.82 -3.77 8.07
N LEU A 131 -3.76 -2.59 7.45
CA LEU A 131 -2.80 -1.54 7.81
C LEU A 131 -3.01 -1.03 9.24
N ASN A 132 -4.25 -0.89 9.70
CA ASN A 132 -4.52 -0.55 11.11
C ASN A 132 -4.16 -1.72 12.05
N HIS A 133 -4.52 -2.95 11.72
CA HIS A 133 -4.22 -4.11 12.56
C HIS A 133 -2.73 -4.43 12.65
N MET A 134 -1.97 -4.37 11.53
CA MET A 134 -0.51 -4.50 11.55
C MET A 134 0.15 -3.35 12.30
N ARG A 135 -0.40 -2.13 12.20
CA ARG A 135 0.02 -1.01 13.05
C ARG A 135 -0.25 -1.26 14.52
N HIS A 136 -1.28 -2.00 14.92
CA HIS A 136 -1.65 -2.21 16.32
C HIS A 136 -1.09 -3.50 16.95
N HIS A 137 -0.75 -4.52 16.16
CA HIS A 137 -0.35 -5.85 16.65
C HIS A 137 1.12 -6.21 16.41
N MET A 138 1.90 -5.33 15.79
CA MET A 138 3.35 -5.50 15.66
C MET A 138 4.12 -4.42 16.48
N PHE A 139 3.50 -3.95 17.56
CA PHE A 139 4.15 -3.27 18.68
C PHE A 139 4.61 -4.29 19.73
#